data_AF-A0AAV8R5G4-F1
#
_entry.id   AF-A0AAV8R5G4-F1
#
_cell.length_a   1.000
_cell.length_b   1.000
_cell.length_c   1.000
_cell.angle_alpha   90.00
_cell.angle_beta   90.00
_cell.angle_gamma   90.00
#
_symmetry.space_group_name_H-M   'P 1'
#
loop_
_entity.id
_entity.type
_entity.pdbx_description
1 polymer ?
#
loop_
_entity_poly.entity_id
_entity_poly.type
_entity_poly.pdbx_seq_one_letter_code
_entity_poly.pdbx_strand_id
1 'polypeptide(L)'
;MSLLPTPPPALGAIPSTTVALRPVVILPGLGNNTGDYMDMAMTLREGYGIPSVVARVSRVDWLRHAAALLSPGFWRGSLRPRPLLDWYLERVAEAVAEAKLLLEDDGSISLVGHSAGGWLARVYMEEFGMSRISLMLTLGSPHLPPPKAVYTPELKYVRIAGRYIQGAHLFGNSNDPSYDPILVKVISRCAAKQMFGEMVLFRNCLLIFDGVYHSPVGSDGTIRPWFGSASVIKKWVHHLLS
;
A
#
# COMPACT_ATOMS: atom_id res chain seq x y z
N MET A 1 -28.57 -61.49 23.33
CA MET A 1 -29.04 -60.11 23.08
C MET A 1 -27.83 -59.26 22.74
N SER A 2 -27.88 -58.59 21.59
CA SER A 2 -26.74 -58.01 20.87
C SER A 2 -25.99 -56.92 21.62
N LEU A 3 -24.66 -56.97 21.54
CA LEU A 3 -23.78 -55.83 21.84
C LEU A 3 -23.83 -54.87 20.66
N LEU A 4 -24.34 -53.66 20.87
CA LEU A 4 -24.27 -52.57 19.88
C LEU A 4 -22.83 -52.05 19.79
N PRO A 5 -22.33 -51.71 18.58
CA PRO A 5 -21.00 -51.15 18.43
C PRO A 5 -20.97 -49.69 18.91
N THR A 6 -19.87 -49.29 19.54
CA THR A 6 -19.62 -47.91 19.97
C THR A 6 -19.45 -46.98 18.77
N PRO A 7 -19.97 -45.73 18.85
CA PRO A 7 -19.83 -44.76 17.76
C PRO A 7 -18.37 -44.33 17.59
N PRO A 8 -17.96 -43.94 16.36
CA PRO A 8 -16.60 -43.44 16.12
C PRO A 8 -16.39 -42.09 16.83
N PRO A 9 -15.13 -41.76 17.19
CA PRO A 9 -14.81 -40.48 17.81
C PRO A 9 -15.20 -39.34 16.85
N ALA A 10 -15.86 -38.31 17.39
CA ALA A 10 -16.21 -37.12 16.64
C ALA A 10 -14.94 -36.50 16.03
N LEU A 11 -14.96 -36.28 14.71
CA LEU A 11 -13.92 -35.54 14.00
C LEU A 11 -13.77 -34.18 14.69
N GLY A 12 -12.62 -33.95 15.33
CA GLY A 12 -12.32 -32.68 15.98
C GLY A 12 -12.50 -31.54 14.99
N ALA A 13 -13.31 -30.55 15.38
CA ALA A 13 -13.47 -29.33 14.60
C ALA A 13 -12.08 -28.72 14.37
N ILE A 14 -11.70 -28.56 13.10
CA ILE A 14 -10.50 -27.82 12.72
C ILE A 14 -10.71 -26.40 13.26
N PRO A 15 -9.80 -25.86 14.10
CA PRO A 15 -9.92 -24.48 14.52
C PRO A 15 -9.90 -23.62 13.27
N SER A 16 -11.00 -22.94 12.99
CA SER A 16 -11.03 -21.84 12.06
C SER A 16 -10.10 -20.78 12.62
N THR A 17 -8.83 -20.80 12.21
CA THR A 17 -7.91 -19.68 12.43
C THR A 17 -8.48 -18.50 11.66
N THR A 18 -9.30 -17.70 12.34
CA THR A 18 -9.69 -16.37 11.88
C THR A 18 -8.37 -15.62 11.71
N VAL A 19 -7.98 -15.36 10.46
CA VAL A 19 -6.82 -14.51 10.19
C VAL A 19 -7.17 -13.14 10.77
N ALA A 20 -6.48 -12.74 11.85
CA ALA A 20 -6.68 -11.44 12.45
C ALA A 20 -6.44 -10.37 11.38
N LEU A 21 -7.52 -9.69 10.98
CA LEU A 21 -7.47 -8.71 9.90
C LEU A 21 -6.76 -7.46 10.42
N ARG A 22 -5.67 -7.09 9.74
CA ARG A 22 -4.89 -5.91 10.08
C ARG A 22 -5.53 -4.68 9.42
N PRO A 23 -5.98 -3.68 10.18
CA PRO A 23 -6.43 -2.41 9.62
C PRO A 23 -5.34 -1.79 8.75
N VAL A 24 -5.77 -1.16 7.66
CA VAL A 24 -4.90 -0.50 6.69
C VAL A 24 -5.01 1.00 6.83
N VAL A 25 -3.86 1.67 6.88
CA VAL A 25 -3.76 3.12 6.73
C VAL A 25 -3.29 3.43 5.30
N ILE A 26 -4.14 4.07 4.51
CA ILE A 26 -3.85 4.50 3.15
C ILE A 26 -3.27 5.91 3.19
N LEU A 27 -2.10 6.09 2.58
CA LEU A 27 -1.32 7.32 2.59
C LEU A 27 -1.27 7.92 1.17
N PRO A 28 -2.02 9.01 0.92
CA PRO A 28 -2.14 9.61 -0.40
C PRO A 28 -0.83 10.14 -1.00
N GLY A 29 -0.77 10.10 -2.33
CA GLY A 29 0.29 10.71 -3.13
C GLY A 29 0.15 12.22 -3.30
N LEU A 30 1.25 12.85 -3.72
CA LEU A 30 1.33 14.28 -4.01
C LEU A 30 0.22 14.70 -5.00
N GLY A 31 -0.53 15.74 -4.64
CA GLY A 31 -1.59 16.31 -5.48
C GLY A 31 -2.93 15.57 -5.43
N ASN A 32 -3.02 14.46 -4.69
CA ASN A 32 -4.29 13.78 -4.42
C ASN A 32 -4.94 14.25 -3.13
N ASN A 33 -6.26 14.08 -2.99
CA ASN A 33 -6.96 14.24 -1.70
C ASN A 33 -7.44 12.89 -1.14
N THR A 34 -7.98 12.92 0.08
CA THR A 34 -8.62 11.76 0.73
C THR A 34 -9.66 11.08 -0.16
N GLY A 35 -10.51 11.88 -0.82
CA GLY A 35 -11.60 11.41 -1.67
C GLY A 35 -11.15 10.50 -2.82
N ASP A 36 -9.97 10.76 -3.39
CA ASP A 36 -9.43 9.99 -4.51
C ASP A 36 -9.16 8.50 -4.16
N TYR A 37 -9.16 8.12 -2.88
CA TYR A 37 -8.88 6.75 -2.40
C TYR A 37 -10.10 6.05 -1.82
N MET A 38 -11.28 6.68 -1.82
CA MET A 38 -12.47 6.11 -1.19
C MET A 38 -12.87 4.79 -1.86
N ASP A 39 -12.82 4.70 -3.18
CA ASP A 39 -13.13 3.46 -3.91
C ASP A 39 -12.19 2.30 -3.53
N MET A 40 -10.90 2.62 -3.34
CA MET A 40 -9.91 1.64 -2.87
C MET A 40 -10.22 1.22 -1.42
N ALA A 41 -10.54 2.17 -0.54
CA ALA A 41 -10.88 1.90 0.85
C ALA A 41 -12.16 1.06 0.97
N MET A 42 -13.19 1.37 0.18
CA MET A 42 -14.44 0.61 0.10
C MET A 42 -14.17 -0.79 -0.44
N THR A 43 -13.37 -0.92 -1.50
CA THR A 43 -13.01 -2.23 -2.05
C THR A 43 -12.29 -3.11 -1.01
N LEU A 44 -11.35 -2.54 -0.24
CA LEU A 44 -10.66 -3.28 0.83
C LEU A 44 -11.62 -3.66 1.97
N ARG A 45 -12.47 -2.73 2.40
CA ARG A 45 -13.42 -2.92 3.51
C ARG A 45 -14.53 -3.90 3.16
N GLU A 46 -15.27 -3.64 2.08
CA GLU A 46 -16.46 -4.39 1.70
C GLU A 46 -16.11 -5.65 0.91
N GLY A 47 -15.08 -5.56 0.05
CA GLY A 47 -14.67 -6.67 -0.80
C GLY A 47 -13.78 -7.71 -0.10
N TYR A 48 -13.00 -7.29 0.90
CA TYR A 48 -12.02 -8.16 1.56
C TYR A 48 -12.09 -8.15 3.10
N GLY A 49 -13.05 -7.41 3.69
CA GLY A 49 -13.21 -7.31 5.13
C GLY A 49 -12.13 -6.49 5.84
N ILE A 50 -11.20 -5.83 5.12
CA ILE A 50 -10.04 -5.17 5.70
C ILE A 50 -10.43 -3.75 6.15
N PRO A 51 -10.48 -3.45 7.46
CA PRO A 51 -10.76 -2.10 7.93
C PRO A 51 -9.73 -1.13 7.36
N SER A 52 -10.18 -0.02 6.81
CA SER A 52 -9.31 0.90 6.07
C SER A 52 -9.59 2.34 6.49
N VAL A 53 -8.52 3.07 6.79
CA VAL A 53 -8.49 4.50 7.13
C VAL A 53 -7.63 5.20 6.10
N VAL A 54 -8.09 6.33 5.56
CA VAL A 54 -7.31 7.15 4.61
C VAL A 54 -6.84 8.40 5.33
N ALA A 55 -5.53 8.70 5.26
CA ALA A 55 -4.99 9.92 5.82
C ALA A 55 -5.67 11.15 5.22
N ARG A 56 -6.09 12.07 6.09
CA ARG A 56 -6.92 13.22 5.72
C ARG A 56 -6.06 14.28 5.07
N VAL A 57 -6.06 14.37 3.75
CA VAL A 57 -5.31 15.39 3.02
C VAL A 57 -6.18 16.04 1.95
N SER A 58 -5.97 17.33 1.72
CA SER A 58 -6.60 18.07 0.64
C SER A 58 -5.59 18.44 -0.44
N ARG A 59 -6.09 18.71 -1.66
CA ARG A 59 -5.27 19.24 -2.75
C ARG A 59 -4.63 20.59 -2.38
N VAL A 60 -5.32 21.39 -1.56
CA VAL A 60 -4.83 22.69 -1.10
C VAL A 60 -3.65 22.53 -0.14
N ASP A 61 -3.66 21.51 0.71
CA ASP A 61 -2.52 21.19 1.59
C ASP A 61 -1.27 20.91 0.76
N TRP A 62 -1.42 20.15 -0.34
CA TRP A 62 -0.33 19.94 -1.27
C TRP A 62 0.13 21.23 -1.93
N LEU A 63 -0.78 22.04 -2.49
CA LEU A 63 -0.39 23.29 -3.17
C LEU A 63 0.44 24.21 -2.26
N ARG A 64 0.11 24.29 -0.97
CA ARG A 64 0.82 25.10 0.01
C ARG A 64 2.24 24.61 0.31
N HIS A 65 2.55 23.33 0.05
CA HIS A 65 3.81 22.69 0.42
C HIS A 65 4.54 22.00 -0.76
N ALA A 66 3.95 22.01 -1.96
CA ALA A 66 4.40 21.25 -3.14
C ALA A 66 5.73 21.76 -3.71
N ALA A 67 6.01 23.06 -3.61
CA ALA A 67 7.26 23.64 -4.12
C ALA A 67 8.50 22.94 -3.54
N ALA A 68 8.42 22.50 -2.29
CA ALA A 68 9.53 21.81 -1.65
C ALA A 68 9.59 20.31 -2.02
N LEU A 69 8.42 19.66 -2.18
CA LEU A 69 8.29 18.26 -2.63
C LEU A 69 8.71 18.05 -4.09
N LEU A 70 8.58 19.06 -4.93
CA LEU A 70 8.96 19.01 -6.34
C LEU A 70 10.45 19.32 -6.56
N SER A 71 11.17 19.70 -5.51
CA SER A 71 12.60 20.00 -5.64
C SER A 71 13.42 18.70 -5.81
N PRO A 72 14.34 18.63 -6.77
CA PRO A 72 15.22 17.48 -6.94
C PRO A 72 16.10 17.15 -5.71
N GLY A 73 16.32 18.12 -4.80
CA GLY A 73 17.02 17.88 -3.52
C GLY A 73 16.18 17.08 -2.52
N PHE A 74 14.85 17.21 -2.57
CA PHE A 74 13.92 16.51 -1.71
C PHE A 74 14.00 14.99 -1.89
N TRP A 75 13.83 14.55 -3.14
CA TRP A 75 13.95 13.14 -3.53
C TRP A 75 15.37 12.61 -3.54
N ARG A 76 16.38 13.48 -3.33
CA ARG A 76 17.78 13.10 -3.12
C ARG A 76 18.16 13.04 -1.64
N GLY A 77 17.20 13.22 -0.73
CA GLY A 77 17.42 13.14 0.71
C GLY A 77 18.37 14.23 1.24
N SER A 78 18.59 15.30 0.47
CA SER A 78 19.45 16.42 0.88
C SER A 78 18.67 17.50 1.64
N LEU A 79 17.34 17.37 1.72
CA LEU A 79 16.47 18.25 2.50
C LEU A 79 16.06 17.58 3.81
N ARG A 80 16.07 18.34 4.91
CA ARG A 80 15.52 17.89 6.19
C ARG A 80 14.00 17.77 6.06
N PRO A 81 13.41 16.59 6.32
CA PRO A 81 11.96 16.38 6.24
C PRO A 81 11.15 17.34 7.13
N ARG A 82 11.70 17.69 8.30
CA ARG A 82 11.13 18.67 9.22
C ARG A 82 11.75 20.06 9.03
N PRO A 83 10.97 21.14 9.24
CA PRO A 83 9.54 21.17 9.61
C PRO A 83 8.58 21.07 8.41
N LEU A 84 9.12 20.95 7.20
CA LEU A 84 8.39 21.11 5.94
C LEU A 84 7.22 20.12 5.74
N LEU A 85 7.34 18.92 6.29
CA LEU A 85 6.37 17.84 6.13
C LEU A 85 5.55 17.56 7.38
N ASP A 86 5.71 18.37 8.44
CA ASP A 86 5.04 18.14 9.72
C ASP A 86 3.52 18.05 9.53
N TRP A 87 2.95 18.91 8.68
CA TRP A 87 1.53 18.87 8.35
C TRP A 87 1.08 17.50 7.80
N TYR A 88 1.89 16.83 6.98
CA TYR A 88 1.54 15.53 6.41
C TYR A 88 1.77 14.43 7.44
N LEU A 89 2.89 14.49 8.17
CA LEU A 89 3.23 13.53 9.23
C LEU A 89 2.20 13.55 10.36
N GLU A 90 1.61 14.71 10.68
CA GLU A 90 0.46 14.85 11.58
C GLU A 90 -0.75 14.08 11.05
N ARG A 91 -1.11 14.23 9.76
CA ARG A 91 -2.22 13.47 9.14
C ARG A 91 -1.96 11.97 9.12
N VAL A 92 -0.69 11.54 8.95
CA VAL A 92 -0.31 10.13 9.10
C VAL A 92 -0.51 9.67 10.55
N ALA A 93 -0.06 10.46 11.53
CA ALA A 93 -0.20 10.13 12.95
C ALA A 93 -1.67 9.99 13.36
N GLU A 94 -2.52 10.92 12.94
CA GLU A 94 -3.98 10.89 13.16
C GLU A 94 -4.59 9.61 12.55
N ALA A 95 -4.25 9.27 11.30
CA ALA A 95 -4.78 8.09 10.64
C ALA A 95 -4.27 6.77 11.24
N VAL A 96 -3.01 6.74 11.69
CA VAL A 96 -2.43 5.61 12.42
C VAL A 96 -3.13 5.44 13.77
N ALA A 97 -3.40 6.52 14.49
CA ALA A 97 -4.15 6.47 15.74
C ALA A 97 -5.57 5.93 15.52
N GLU A 98 -6.28 6.44 14.49
CA GLU A 98 -7.62 5.96 14.13
C GLU A 98 -7.61 4.46 13.76
N ALA A 99 -6.65 4.00 12.95
CA ALA A 99 -6.54 2.59 12.59
C ALA A 99 -6.19 1.69 13.78
N LYS A 100 -5.42 2.20 14.76
CA LYS A 100 -5.10 1.46 15.99
C LYS A 100 -6.32 1.25 16.89
N LEU A 101 -7.33 2.13 16.83
CA LEU A 101 -8.60 1.93 17.53
C LEU A 101 -9.45 0.79 16.94
N LEU A 102 -9.13 0.33 15.73
CA LEU A 102 -9.80 -0.79 15.06
C LEU A 102 -9.11 -2.15 15.33
N LEU A 103 -8.03 -2.16 16.09
CA LEU A 103 -7.31 -3.38 16.42
C LEU A 103 -8.02 -4.15 17.55
N GLU A 104 -8.06 -5.47 17.40
CA GLU A 104 -8.29 -6.38 18.52
C GLU A 104 -6.93 -6.62 19.24
N ASP A 105 -6.93 -6.58 20.57
CA ASP A 105 -5.81 -6.94 21.46
C ASP A 105 -4.41 -6.40 21.07
N ASP A 106 -3.44 -7.29 20.88
CA ASP A 106 -2.04 -7.02 20.56
C ASP A 106 -1.77 -6.89 19.05
N GLY A 107 -2.83 -6.69 18.26
CA GLY A 107 -2.77 -6.58 16.81
C GLY A 107 -1.86 -5.47 16.27
N SER A 108 -1.65 -5.54 14.96
CA SER A 108 -0.84 -4.58 14.19
C SER A 108 -1.58 -4.05 12.98
N ILE A 109 -1.21 -2.85 12.53
CA ILE A 109 -1.72 -2.23 11.32
C ILE A 109 -0.78 -2.44 10.13
N SER A 110 -1.32 -2.22 8.94
CA SER A 110 -0.58 -2.13 7.69
C SER A 110 -0.59 -0.69 7.16
N LEU A 111 0.53 -0.23 6.61
CA LEU A 111 0.58 1.02 5.85
C LEU A 111 0.55 0.73 4.35
N VAL A 112 -0.29 1.45 3.60
CA VAL A 112 -0.31 1.43 2.14
C VAL A 112 -0.04 2.84 1.63
N GLY A 113 1.16 3.08 1.10
CA GLY A 113 1.55 4.40 0.59
C GLY A 113 1.56 4.48 -0.93
N HIS A 114 0.84 5.45 -1.49
CA HIS A 114 0.84 5.71 -2.94
C HIS A 114 1.80 6.84 -3.30
N SER A 115 2.62 6.65 -4.34
CA SER A 115 3.53 7.67 -4.86
C SER A 115 4.36 8.28 -3.72
N ALA A 116 4.35 9.62 -3.57
CA ALA A 116 4.97 10.35 -2.46
C ALA A 116 4.54 9.85 -1.06
N GLY A 117 3.29 9.41 -0.89
CA GLY A 117 2.78 8.89 0.37
C GLY A 117 3.55 7.68 0.89
N GLY A 118 4.09 6.82 0.00
CA GLY A 118 4.93 5.69 0.40
C GLY A 118 6.34 6.09 0.83
N TRP A 119 6.88 7.17 0.28
CA TRP A 119 8.13 7.76 0.78
C TRP A 119 7.89 8.41 2.14
N LEU A 120 6.79 9.16 2.29
CA LEU A 120 6.42 9.84 3.54
C LEU A 120 6.11 8.85 4.67
N ALA A 121 5.53 7.69 4.35
CA ALA A 121 5.34 6.59 5.29
C ALA A 121 6.65 6.11 5.91
N ARG A 122 7.72 6.03 5.10
CA ARG A 122 9.02 5.61 5.59
C ARG A 122 9.60 6.68 6.52
N VAL A 123 9.54 7.95 6.13
CA VAL A 123 9.95 9.07 6.99
C VAL A 123 9.19 9.04 8.32
N TYR A 124 7.87 8.84 8.29
CA TYR A 124 7.08 8.67 9.50
C TYR A 124 7.59 7.54 10.39
N MET A 125 7.89 6.36 9.82
CA MET A 125 8.40 5.23 10.59
C MET A 125 9.81 5.45 11.16
N GLU A 126 10.68 6.22 10.51
CA GLU A 126 12.00 6.59 11.07
C GLU A 126 11.85 7.59 12.22
N GLU A 127 10.99 8.59 12.05
CA GLU A 127 10.83 9.70 12.97
C GLU A 127 10.01 9.32 14.22
N PHE A 128 8.97 8.52 14.06
CA PHE A 128 8.00 8.18 15.11
C PHE A 128 8.01 6.70 15.50
N GLY A 129 8.82 5.89 14.83
CA GLY A 129 8.93 4.46 15.05
C GLY A 129 7.84 3.63 14.36
N MET A 130 7.91 2.31 14.55
CA MET A 130 7.03 1.33 13.90
C MET A 130 6.14 0.56 14.88
N SER A 131 5.88 1.12 16.06
CA SER A 131 5.10 0.42 17.08
C SER A 131 3.72 0.03 16.53
N ARG A 132 3.45 -1.29 16.54
CA ARG A 132 2.26 -1.95 15.96
C ARG A 132 2.09 -1.78 14.45
N ILE A 133 3.17 -1.51 13.70
CA ILE A 133 3.18 -1.54 12.23
C ILE A 133 3.93 -2.80 11.80
N SER A 134 3.24 -3.75 11.17
CA SER A 134 3.86 -5.02 10.74
C SER A 134 4.04 -5.14 9.24
N LEU A 135 3.43 -4.24 8.45
CA LEU A 135 3.50 -4.26 6.99
C LEU A 135 3.54 -2.86 6.40
N MET A 136 4.42 -2.67 5.42
CA MET A 136 4.44 -1.51 4.54
C MET A 136 4.29 -1.97 3.08
N LEU A 137 3.28 -1.46 2.39
CA LEU A 137 3.03 -1.70 0.97
C LEU A 137 3.10 -0.38 0.20
N THR A 138 3.91 -0.29 -0.84
CA THR A 138 4.01 0.90 -1.69
C THR A 138 3.37 0.69 -3.06
N LEU A 139 2.69 1.72 -3.56
CA LEU A 139 2.05 1.78 -4.88
C LEU A 139 2.74 2.87 -5.71
N GLY A 140 3.61 2.48 -6.65
CA GLY A 140 4.33 3.40 -7.53
C GLY A 140 5.30 4.36 -6.82
N SER A 141 5.71 4.09 -5.58
CA SER A 141 6.51 5.04 -4.80
C SER A 141 7.96 5.15 -5.27
N PRO A 142 8.55 6.36 -5.27
CA PRO A 142 9.99 6.52 -5.42
C PRO A 142 10.71 5.98 -4.19
N HIS A 143 11.81 5.26 -4.42
CA HIS A 143 12.60 4.62 -3.35
C HIS A 143 13.98 5.29 -3.14
N LEU A 144 14.20 6.50 -3.65
CA LEU A 144 15.43 7.30 -3.50
C LEU A 144 15.18 8.51 -2.58
N PRO A 145 16.17 8.84 -1.73
CA PRO A 145 16.14 8.65 -0.26
C PRO A 145 15.27 9.71 0.45
N PRO A 146 14.93 9.62 1.77
CA PRO A 146 15.44 8.81 2.90
C PRO A 146 14.27 7.99 3.55
N PRO A 147 14.28 7.44 4.79
CA PRO A 147 15.29 7.10 5.83
C PRO A 147 16.34 6.04 5.49
N LYS A 148 17.28 5.77 6.42
CA LYS A 148 17.84 4.40 6.62
C LYS A 148 16.65 3.50 6.82
N ALA A 149 16.24 2.87 5.73
CA ALA A 149 14.91 2.33 5.65
C ALA A 149 14.69 1.39 6.83
N VAL A 150 13.56 1.57 7.51
CA VAL A 150 13.23 0.85 8.72
C VAL A 150 12.93 -0.59 8.32
N TYR A 151 14.00 -1.33 8.06
CA TYR A 151 14.00 -2.70 7.56
C TYR A 151 14.48 -3.55 8.70
N THR A 152 13.52 -3.87 9.55
CA THR A 152 13.72 -4.83 10.61
C THR A 152 13.13 -6.17 10.16
N PRO A 153 13.64 -7.32 10.64
CA PRO A 153 13.08 -8.63 10.30
C PRO A 153 11.58 -8.77 10.58
N GLU A 154 11.05 -7.92 11.47
CA GLU A 154 9.66 -7.89 11.91
C GLU A 154 8.73 -7.14 10.94
N LEU A 155 9.26 -6.29 10.06
CA LEU A 155 8.46 -5.55 9.07
C LEU A 155 8.40 -6.30 7.74
N LYS A 156 7.19 -6.65 7.29
CA LYS A 156 6.95 -7.13 5.91
C LYS A 156 6.90 -5.94 4.95
N TYR A 157 7.66 -6.01 3.86
CA TYR A 157 7.74 -4.92 2.88
C TYR A 157 7.28 -5.39 1.49
N VAL A 158 6.28 -4.71 0.90
CA VAL A 158 5.76 -5.04 -0.43
C VAL A 158 5.82 -3.80 -1.31
N ARG A 159 6.30 -3.96 -2.54
CA ARG A 159 6.41 -2.88 -3.53
C ARG A 159 5.63 -3.26 -4.76
N ILE A 160 4.78 -2.36 -5.19
CA ILE A 160 4.02 -2.50 -6.43
C ILE A 160 4.42 -1.35 -7.33
N ALA A 161 4.94 -1.68 -8.51
CA ALA A 161 5.35 -0.72 -9.51
C ALA A 161 4.58 -0.95 -10.81
N GLY A 162 4.31 0.13 -11.54
CA GLY A 162 3.79 0.05 -12.90
C GLY A 162 4.95 0.02 -13.89
N ARG A 163 4.86 -0.80 -14.94
CA ARG A 163 5.68 -0.61 -16.13
C ARG A 163 4.89 0.28 -17.09
N TYR A 164 5.36 1.50 -17.28
CA TYR A 164 4.82 2.39 -18.30
C TYR A 164 5.12 1.80 -19.68
N ILE A 165 4.09 1.49 -20.46
CA ILE A 165 4.25 1.12 -21.87
C ILE A 165 4.49 2.43 -22.62
N GLN A 166 5.71 2.62 -23.10
CA GLN A 166 6.12 3.79 -23.87
C GLN A 166 5.22 3.93 -25.11
N GLY A 167 4.38 4.97 -25.15
CA GLY A 167 3.47 5.25 -26.28
C GLY A 167 2.09 5.77 -25.92
N ALA A 168 1.58 5.56 -24.69
CA ALA A 168 0.30 6.14 -24.28
C ALA A 168 0.47 7.66 -24.03
N HIS A 169 -0.25 8.50 -24.76
CA HIS A 169 -0.25 9.95 -24.54
C HIS A 169 -0.96 10.30 -23.22
N LEU A 170 -0.31 11.11 -22.37
CA LEU A 170 -0.88 11.63 -21.10
C LEU A 170 -2.13 12.50 -21.30
N PHE A 171 -2.35 13.00 -22.52
CA PHE A 171 -3.57 13.63 -22.98
C PHE A 171 -3.75 13.27 -24.45
N GLY A 172 -4.67 12.38 -24.78
CA GLY A 172 -4.96 12.05 -26.18
C GLY A 172 -5.83 10.81 -26.35
N ASN A 173 -7.00 11.01 -26.97
CA ASN A 173 -7.79 9.93 -27.56
C ASN A 173 -6.89 9.09 -28.48
N SER A 174 -6.64 7.84 -28.12
CA SER A 174 -6.09 6.86 -29.05
C SER A 174 -6.90 5.58 -28.95
N ASN A 175 -7.67 5.32 -30.00
CA ASN A 175 -8.28 4.03 -30.29
C ASN A 175 -7.20 3.10 -30.85
N ASP A 176 -6.28 2.64 -30.02
CA ASP A 176 -5.35 1.56 -30.40
C ASP A 176 -6.03 0.20 -30.12
N PRO A 177 -6.42 -0.57 -31.15
CA PRO A 177 -7.13 -1.83 -30.98
C PRO A 177 -6.24 -2.97 -30.44
N SER A 178 -4.95 -2.73 -30.21
CA SER A 178 -4.03 -3.70 -29.58
C SER A 178 -3.94 -3.57 -28.05
N TYR A 179 -4.59 -2.55 -27.47
CA TYR A 179 -4.65 -2.38 -26.02
C TYR A 179 -5.72 -3.31 -25.43
N ASP A 180 -5.29 -4.44 -24.85
CA ASP A 180 -6.14 -5.25 -23.97
C ASP A 180 -5.99 -4.74 -22.52
N PRO A 181 -6.94 -3.94 -21.99
CA PRO A 181 -6.89 -3.45 -20.62
C PRO A 181 -6.92 -4.56 -19.56
N ILE A 182 -7.22 -5.80 -19.95
CA ILE A 182 -7.43 -6.93 -19.04
C ILE A 182 -6.11 -7.66 -18.75
N LEU A 183 -5.12 -7.61 -19.65
CA LEU A 183 -3.85 -8.33 -19.50
C LEU A 183 -2.80 -7.53 -18.74
N VAL A 184 -3.07 -7.17 -17.48
CA VAL A 184 -2.00 -6.73 -16.57
C VAL A 184 -1.14 -7.96 -16.22
N LYS A 185 0.03 -8.05 -16.83
CA LYS A 185 1.04 -9.07 -16.53
C LYS A 185 1.68 -8.76 -15.19
N VAL A 186 1.75 -9.75 -14.30
CA VAL A 186 2.39 -9.62 -13.00
C VAL A 186 3.78 -10.26 -13.07
N ILE A 187 4.83 -9.46 -12.88
CA ILE A 187 6.15 -9.99 -12.61
C ILE A 187 6.39 -9.88 -11.12
N SER A 188 6.42 -11.03 -10.45
CA SER A 188 6.70 -11.11 -9.01
C SER A 188 8.15 -11.52 -8.77
N ARG A 189 8.84 -10.76 -7.92
CA ARG A 189 10.12 -11.13 -7.32
C ARG A 189 9.98 -10.97 -5.80
N CYS A 190 9.54 -12.03 -5.14
CA CYS A 190 9.58 -12.11 -3.67
C CYS A 190 10.86 -12.84 -3.23
N ALA A 191 11.53 -12.33 -2.21
CA ALA A 191 12.69 -12.98 -1.61
C ALA A 191 12.68 -12.78 -0.09
N ALA A 192 13.10 -13.81 0.65
CA ALA A 192 13.31 -13.71 2.09
C ALA A 192 14.34 -12.64 2.45
N LYS A 193 15.29 -12.39 1.54
CA LYS A 193 16.34 -11.37 1.64
C LYS A 193 16.65 -10.81 0.23
N GLN A 194 16.67 -9.49 0.04
CA GLN A 194 17.06 -8.86 -1.22
C GLN A 194 17.96 -7.64 -0.98
N MET A 195 19.03 -7.48 -1.76
CA MET A 195 19.93 -6.32 -1.67
C MET A 195 19.53 -5.20 -2.64
N PHE A 196 19.64 -3.95 -2.19
CA PHE A 196 19.43 -2.73 -2.98
C PHE A 196 20.51 -1.70 -2.61
N GLY A 197 21.54 -1.56 -3.44
CA GLY A 197 22.75 -0.83 -3.04
C GLY A 197 23.39 -1.50 -1.82
N GLU A 198 23.70 -0.71 -0.79
CA GLU A 198 24.23 -1.21 0.50
C GLU A 198 23.14 -1.76 1.45
N MET A 199 21.87 -1.77 1.02
CA MET A 199 20.72 -2.04 1.88
C MET A 199 20.19 -3.46 1.71
N VAL A 200 19.81 -4.10 2.82
CA VAL A 200 19.25 -5.46 2.82
C VAL A 200 17.80 -5.40 3.31
N LEU A 201 16.90 -5.95 2.51
CA LEU A 201 15.46 -6.03 2.76
C LEU A 201 15.08 -7.47 3.11
N PHE A 202 14.43 -7.67 4.25
CA PHE A 202 13.88 -8.96 4.67
C PHE A 202 12.39 -9.06 4.34
N ARG A 203 11.90 -10.28 4.02
CA ARG A 203 10.49 -10.57 3.67
C ARG A 203 9.91 -9.56 2.66
N ASN A 204 10.65 -9.35 1.57
CA ASN A 204 10.35 -8.31 0.58
C ASN A 204 9.74 -8.92 -0.68
N CYS A 205 8.73 -8.25 -1.23
CA CYS A 205 8.21 -8.60 -2.54
C CYS A 205 8.11 -7.39 -3.47
N LEU A 206 8.57 -7.54 -4.71
CA LEU A 206 8.36 -6.59 -5.79
C LEU A 206 7.37 -7.18 -6.80
N LEU A 207 6.26 -6.50 -7.00
CA LEU A 207 5.29 -6.75 -8.06
C LEU A 207 5.42 -5.66 -9.11
N ILE A 208 5.51 -6.05 -10.38
CA ILE A 208 5.45 -5.13 -11.52
C ILE A 208 4.21 -5.43 -12.33
N PHE A 209 3.41 -4.40 -12.59
CA PHE A 209 2.17 -4.46 -13.35
C PHE A 209 2.30 -3.68 -14.65
N ASP A 210 2.02 -4.33 -15.78
CA ASP A 210 1.91 -3.66 -17.08
C ASP A 210 0.51 -3.03 -17.23
N GLY A 211 0.42 -1.83 -17.81
CA GLY A 211 -0.88 -1.20 -18.12
C GLY A 211 -1.65 -0.58 -16.94
N VAL A 212 -1.06 -0.54 -15.74
CA VAL A 212 -1.67 0.06 -14.55
C VAL A 212 -1.25 1.53 -14.42
N TYR A 213 -2.24 2.40 -14.32
CA TYR A 213 -2.07 3.83 -14.10
C TYR A 213 -1.48 4.12 -12.71
N HIS A 214 -0.67 5.18 -12.66
CA HIS A 214 -0.02 5.60 -11.44
C HIS A 214 -1.02 6.19 -10.44
N SER A 215 -1.82 7.16 -10.88
CA SER A 215 -2.71 7.96 -10.03
C SER A 215 -4.17 7.51 -10.12
N PRO A 216 -4.96 7.64 -9.04
CA PRO A 216 -6.43 7.51 -9.10
C PRO A 216 -7.08 8.56 -10.00
N VAL A 217 -6.46 9.74 -10.15
CA VAL A 217 -7.00 10.83 -10.98
C VAL A 217 -6.88 10.46 -12.46
N GLY A 218 -8.01 10.38 -13.16
CA GLY A 218 -8.09 10.00 -14.57
C GLY A 218 -8.22 8.50 -14.81
N SER A 219 -8.19 7.68 -13.75
CA SER A 219 -8.57 6.27 -13.82
C SER A 219 -10.09 6.11 -13.87
N ASP A 220 -10.57 5.11 -14.60
CA ASP A 220 -11.97 4.68 -14.65
C ASP A 220 -12.18 3.24 -14.15
N GLY A 221 -11.13 2.62 -13.59
CA GLY A 221 -11.18 1.27 -13.01
C GLY A 221 -11.35 0.12 -14.01
N THR A 222 -11.58 0.43 -15.30
CA THR A 222 -11.88 -0.55 -16.34
C THR A 222 -10.86 -0.46 -17.48
N ILE A 223 -10.90 0.62 -18.26
CA ILE A 223 -10.00 0.87 -19.40
C ILE A 223 -8.67 1.44 -18.90
N ARG A 224 -8.71 2.30 -17.87
CA ARG A 224 -7.53 2.90 -17.25
C ARG A 224 -7.46 2.52 -15.77
N PRO A 225 -7.19 1.25 -15.42
CA PRO A 225 -7.12 0.84 -14.03
C PRO A 225 -5.86 1.42 -13.38
N TRP A 226 -5.97 1.89 -12.13
CA TRP A 226 -4.82 2.27 -11.30
C TRP A 226 -4.60 1.23 -10.20
N PHE A 227 -3.55 1.39 -9.40
CA PHE A 227 -3.18 0.41 -8.36
C PHE A 227 -4.32 0.07 -7.37
N GLY A 228 -5.18 1.05 -7.06
CA GLY A 228 -6.34 0.89 -6.18
C GLY A 228 -7.66 0.56 -6.89
N SER A 229 -7.65 0.26 -8.20
CA SER A 229 -8.82 -0.29 -8.88
C SER A 229 -9.11 -1.71 -8.41
N ALA A 230 -10.38 -2.09 -8.26
CA ALA A 230 -10.76 -3.43 -7.78
C ALA A 230 -10.15 -4.58 -8.60
N SER A 231 -10.07 -4.41 -9.93
CA SER A 231 -9.42 -5.35 -10.86
C SER A 231 -7.92 -5.53 -10.64
N VAL A 232 -7.27 -4.56 -10.01
CA VAL A 232 -5.84 -4.58 -9.66
C VAL A 232 -5.64 -4.99 -8.20
N ILE A 233 -6.48 -4.53 -7.27
CA ILE A 233 -6.45 -4.90 -5.85
C ILE A 233 -6.44 -6.43 -5.68
N LYS A 234 -7.29 -7.15 -6.42
CA LYS A 234 -7.34 -8.62 -6.37
C LYS A 234 -5.99 -9.30 -6.62
N LYS A 235 -5.06 -8.62 -7.29
CA LYS A 235 -3.73 -9.14 -7.65
C LYS A 235 -2.72 -9.03 -6.51
N TRP A 236 -2.96 -8.20 -5.50
CA TRP A 236 -1.98 -7.94 -4.43
C TRP A 236 -2.56 -7.93 -3.01
N VAL A 237 -3.89 -7.91 -2.84
CA VAL A 237 -4.56 -7.85 -1.53
C VAL A 237 -4.19 -9.01 -0.60
N HIS A 238 -3.84 -10.18 -1.14
CA HIS A 238 -3.38 -11.33 -0.35
C HIS A 238 -2.14 -11.02 0.50
N HIS A 239 -1.34 -10.00 0.12
CA HIS A 239 -0.24 -9.54 0.94
C HIS A 239 -0.69 -8.84 2.23
N LEU A 240 -1.88 -8.23 2.26
CA LEU A 240 -2.45 -7.61 3.46
C LEU A 240 -3.04 -8.67 4.41
N LEU A 241 -3.47 -9.80 3.87
CA LEU A 241 -4.07 -10.92 4.61
C LEU A 241 -3.03 -11.91 5.17
N SER A 242 -1.73 -11.68 4.96
CA SER A 242 -0.64 -12.59 5.37
C SER A 242 0.43 -11.91 6.21
#